data_AF-A0A1V5BYX5-F1
#
_entry.id   AF-A0A1V5BYX5-F1
#
_cell.length_a   1.000
_cell.length_b   1.000
_cell.length_c   1.000
_cell.angle_alpha   90.00
_cell.angle_beta   90.00
_cell.angle_gamma   90.00
#
_symmetry.space_group_name_H-M   'P 1'
#
loop_
_entity.id
_entity.type
_entity.pdbx_description
1 polymer ?
#
loop_
_entity_poly.entity_id
_entity_poly.type
_entity_poly.pdbx_seq_one_letter_code
_entity_poly.pdbx_strand_id
1 'polypeptide(L)'
;MKKYLRNERGMVSYLLALLFIPLLVVIYVNGMVSTQAVAIANIDLQDTVERAARASAYQVTEDSEAVGQPRINTSNPDHPTAQQVFQSKLAGELGLDSSTLQPLEGSAVKSVSYVLVVYNVDNQYVSGGSELCRKYVFSGGSMNTTDMFPIGNPSTFAVTANDILLSTSGLAVTTLERPGVIALVNASMSGAGETNPGIVSRWCTAKVVSSTGI
;
A
#
# COMPACT_ATOMS: atom_id res chain seq x y z
N MET A 1 61.26 -45.94 -21.70
CA MET A 1 60.81 -44.75 -20.93
C MET A 1 59.55 -44.18 -21.58
N LYS A 2 58.37 -44.45 -21.01
CA LYS A 2 57.09 -43.89 -21.48
C LYS A 2 57.01 -42.43 -21.05
N LYS A 3 57.08 -41.50 -22.00
CA LYS A 3 56.74 -40.09 -21.79
C LYS A 3 55.24 -40.00 -21.49
N TYR A 4 54.90 -39.90 -20.20
CA TYR A 4 53.60 -39.37 -19.77
C TYR A 4 53.55 -37.91 -20.23
N LEU A 5 52.95 -37.66 -21.39
CA LEU A 5 52.49 -36.33 -21.76
C LEU A 5 51.38 -35.95 -20.77
N ARG A 6 51.80 -35.27 -19.71
CA ARG A 6 50.98 -34.65 -18.68
C ARG A 6 49.97 -33.75 -19.41
N ASN A 7 48.71 -34.12 -19.38
CA ASN A 7 47.64 -33.42 -20.09
C ASN A 7 47.29 -32.13 -19.32
N GLU A 8 48.12 -31.10 -19.46
CA GLU A 8 47.99 -29.83 -18.72
C GLU A 8 46.71 -29.06 -19.06
N ARG A 9 46.10 -29.35 -20.22
CA ARG A 9 44.79 -28.79 -20.62
C ARG A 9 43.67 -29.18 -19.66
N GLY A 10 43.71 -30.38 -19.08
CA GLY A 10 42.73 -30.84 -18.09
C GLY A 10 42.90 -30.16 -16.73
N MET A 11 44.14 -29.83 -16.35
CA MET A 11 44.42 -29.18 -15.07
C MET A 11 43.94 -27.72 -15.07
N VAL A 12 44.07 -27.02 -16.20
CA VAL A 12 43.58 -25.65 -16.37
C VAL A 12 42.05 -25.60 -16.35
N SER A 13 41.36 -26.54 -17.00
CA SER A 13 39.90 -26.60 -16.96
C SER A 13 39.36 -26.94 -15.57
N TYR A 14 40.02 -27.83 -14.81
CA TYR A 14 39.68 -28.09 -13.41
C TYR A 14 39.88 -26.86 -12.52
N LEU A 15 41.01 -26.16 -12.65
CA LEU A 15 41.28 -24.92 -11.90
C LEU A 15 40.27 -23.82 -12.22
N LEU A 16 39.92 -23.65 -13.49
CA LEU A 16 38.87 -22.71 -13.93
C LEU A 16 37.51 -23.09 -13.34
N ALA A 17 37.12 -24.37 -13.40
CA ALA A 17 35.86 -24.82 -12.82
C ALA A 17 35.82 -24.58 -11.30
N LEU A 18 36.92 -24.83 -10.59
CA LEU A 18 37.03 -24.62 -9.15
C LEU A 18 36.95 -23.14 -8.75
N LEU A 19 37.31 -22.22 -9.65
CA LEU A 19 37.15 -20.78 -9.47
C LEU A 19 35.75 -20.29 -9.89
N PHE A 20 35.23 -20.74 -11.02
CA PHE A 20 33.99 -20.24 -11.60
C PHE A 20 32.74 -20.77 -10.92
N ILE A 21 32.74 -22.03 -10.46
CA ILE A 21 31.59 -22.60 -9.75
C ILE A 21 31.25 -21.80 -8.48
N PRO A 22 32.19 -21.53 -7.54
CA PRO A 22 31.87 -20.74 -6.36
C PRO A 22 31.47 -19.30 -6.71
N LEU A 23 32.07 -18.70 -7.75
CA LEU A 23 31.66 -17.37 -8.23
C LEU A 23 30.20 -17.36 -8.71
N LEU A 24 29.81 -18.36 -9.52
CA LEU A 24 28.44 -18.50 -10.01
C LEU A 24 27.46 -18.75 -8.87
N VAL A 25 27.84 -19.55 -7.86
CA VAL A 25 27.02 -19.76 -6.65
C VAL A 25 26.83 -18.46 -5.88
N VAL A 26 27.88 -17.66 -5.68
CA VAL A 26 27.78 -16.35 -5.02
C VAL A 26 26.86 -15.40 -5.78
N ILE A 27 27.00 -15.33 -7.11
CA ILE A 27 26.12 -14.49 -7.96
C ILE A 27 24.67 -14.96 -7.85
N TYR A 28 24.42 -16.28 -7.91
CA TYR A 28 23.09 -16.86 -7.82
C TYR A 28 22.44 -16.61 -6.45
N VAL A 29 23.17 -16.84 -5.36
CA VAL A 29 22.68 -16.63 -3.99
C VAL A 29 22.36 -15.15 -3.75
N ASN A 30 23.25 -14.23 -4.14
CA ASN A 30 22.99 -12.80 -3.98
C ASN A 30 21.78 -12.34 -4.79
N GLY A 31 21.59 -12.83 -6.03
CA GLY A 31 20.40 -12.51 -6.82
C GLY A 31 19.10 -13.02 -6.20
N MET A 32 19.13 -14.21 -5.58
CA MET A 32 17.95 -14.82 -4.95
C MET A 32 17.55 -14.08 -3.66
N VAL A 33 18.52 -13.66 -2.83
CA VAL A 33 18.25 -12.93 -1.58
C VAL A 33 17.58 -11.57 -1.85
N SER A 34 18.07 -10.81 -2.84
CA SER A 34 17.44 -9.52 -3.21
C SER A 34 16.00 -9.70 -3.68
N THR A 35 15.73 -10.75 -4.47
CA THR A 35 14.37 -11.02 -4.98
C THR A 35 13.41 -11.41 -3.85
N GLN A 36 13.86 -12.21 -2.88
CA GLN A 36 13.03 -12.61 -1.75
C GLN A 36 12.72 -11.43 -0.81
N ALA A 37 13.69 -10.55 -0.55
CA ALA A 37 13.49 -9.39 0.31
C ALA A 37 12.40 -8.45 -0.25
N VAL A 38 12.42 -8.18 -1.56
CA VAL A 38 11.39 -7.37 -2.22
C VAL A 38 10.03 -8.06 -2.18
N ALA A 39 9.97 -9.38 -2.35
CA ALA A 39 8.72 -10.13 -2.31
C ALA A 39 8.05 -10.13 -0.92
N ILE A 40 8.84 -10.28 0.15
CA ILE A 40 8.33 -10.25 1.54
C ILE A 40 7.83 -8.84 1.88
N ALA A 41 8.64 -7.81 1.62
CA ALA A 41 8.26 -6.44 1.94
C ALA A 41 7.00 -5.99 1.18
N ASN A 42 6.83 -6.49 -0.05
CA ASN A 42 5.63 -6.33 -0.84
C ASN A 42 4.38 -6.97 -0.20
N ILE A 43 4.48 -8.22 0.28
CA ILE A 43 3.38 -8.91 0.96
C ILE A 43 3.00 -8.16 2.24
N ASP A 44 3.99 -7.75 3.03
CA ASP A 44 3.78 -6.99 4.27
C ASP A 44 3.07 -5.65 4.00
N LEU A 45 3.46 -4.95 2.93
CA LEU A 45 2.79 -3.73 2.52
C LEU A 45 1.34 -3.97 2.12
N GLN A 46 1.05 -5.01 1.35
CA GLN A 46 -0.33 -5.32 0.93
C GLN A 46 -1.23 -5.58 2.14
N ASP A 47 -0.79 -6.41 3.09
CA ASP A 47 -1.56 -6.72 4.30
C ASP A 47 -1.71 -5.48 5.19
N THR A 48 -0.66 -4.67 5.30
CA THR A 48 -0.73 -3.38 6.02
C THR A 48 -1.77 -2.44 5.43
N VAL A 49 -1.78 -2.28 4.11
CA VAL A 49 -2.74 -1.42 3.40
C VAL A 49 -4.16 -1.93 3.59
N GLU A 50 -4.36 -3.26 3.56
CA GLU A 50 -5.66 -3.87 3.83
C GLU A 50 -6.14 -3.60 5.26
N ARG A 51 -5.28 -3.82 6.27
CA ARG A 51 -5.64 -3.58 7.67
C ARG A 51 -5.94 -2.11 7.94
N ALA A 52 -5.15 -1.20 7.38
CA ALA A 52 -5.38 0.24 7.49
C ALA A 52 -6.68 0.68 6.80
N ALA A 53 -6.94 0.20 5.58
CA ALA A 53 -8.17 0.50 4.84
C ALA A 53 -9.40 -0.04 5.59
N ARG A 54 -9.32 -1.25 6.14
CA ARG A 54 -10.41 -1.84 6.93
C ARG A 54 -10.68 -1.03 8.20
N ALA A 55 -9.64 -0.63 8.94
CA ALA A 55 -9.79 0.20 10.13
C ALA A 55 -10.41 1.57 9.82
N SER A 56 -10.03 2.15 8.68
CA SER A 56 -10.59 3.40 8.16
C SER A 56 -12.08 3.27 7.81
N ALA A 57 -12.47 2.18 7.15
CA ALA A 57 -13.87 1.90 6.82
C ALA A 57 -14.76 1.68 8.06
N TYR A 58 -14.18 1.26 9.19
CA TYR A 58 -14.90 1.12 10.46
C TYR A 58 -15.08 2.43 11.24
N GLN A 59 -14.52 3.55 10.78
CA GLN A 59 -14.77 4.85 11.41
C GLN A 59 -16.14 5.37 11.01
N VAL A 60 -17.21 4.74 11.49
CA VAL A 60 -18.59 5.15 11.19
C VAL A 60 -19.08 6.20 12.18
N THR A 61 -19.98 7.08 11.76
CA THR A 61 -20.59 8.07 12.66
C THR A 61 -21.72 7.44 13.47
N GLU A 62 -21.84 7.81 14.73
CA GLU A 62 -22.80 7.21 15.67
C GLU A 62 -24.26 7.36 15.22
N ASP A 63 -24.60 8.50 14.59
CA ASP A 63 -25.93 8.79 14.06
C ASP A 63 -26.33 7.84 12.92
N SER A 64 -25.40 7.57 12.02
CA SER A 64 -25.58 6.66 10.88
C SER A 64 -25.65 5.20 11.32
N GLU A 65 -24.87 4.83 12.34
CA GLU A 65 -24.87 3.50 12.93
C GLU A 65 -26.18 3.23 13.67
N ALA A 66 -26.69 4.20 14.44
CA ALA A 66 -27.92 4.08 15.19
C ALA A 66 -29.16 3.83 14.30
N VAL A 67 -29.15 4.34 13.07
CA VAL A 67 -30.23 4.16 12.08
C VAL A 67 -30.04 2.89 11.24
N GLY A 68 -28.90 2.20 11.37
CA GLY A 68 -28.57 1.00 10.58
C GLY A 68 -28.06 1.28 9.17
N GLN A 69 -27.76 2.54 8.86
CA GLN A 69 -27.23 3.01 7.58
C GLN A 69 -25.82 3.60 7.79
N PRO A 70 -24.82 2.78 8.14
CA PRO A 70 -23.51 3.29 8.53
C PRO A 70 -22.87 4.14 7.44
N ARG A 71 -22.34 5.29 7.81
CA ARG A 71 -21.55 6.22 7.00
C ARG A 71 -20.24 6.49 7.70
N ILE A 72 -19.19 6.60 6.91
CA ILE A 72 -17.82 6.77 7.37
C ILE A 72 -17.59 8.25 7.73
N ASN A 73 -17.01 8.50 8.90
CA ASN A 73 -16.59 9.79 9.38
C ASN A 73 -15.41 10.32 8.56
N THR A 74 -15.62 11.45 7.90
CA THR A 74 -14.61 12.14 7.08
C THR A 74 -14.17 13.47 7.70
N SER A 75 -14.96 14.12 8.55
CA SER A 75 -14.61 15.44 9.09
C SER A 75 -15.09 15.75 10.50
N ASN A 76 -15.82 14.84 11.16
CA ASN A 76 -16.31 15.08 12.51
C ASN A 76 -15.12 15.35 13.45
N PRO A 77 -15.09 16.51 14.14
CA PRO A 77 -13.99 16.86 15.04
C PRO A 77 -14.01 16.08 16.35
N ASP A 78 -15.15 15.53 16.76
CA ASP A 78 -15.34 14.86 18.05
C ASP A 78 -14.81 13.41 18.05
N HIS A 79 -14.60 12.84 16.86
CA HIS A 79 -14.14 11.46 16.67
C HIS A 79 -12.98 11.42 15.66
N PRO A 80 -12.06 10.45 15.79
CA PRO A 80 -10.97 10.32 14.82
C PRO A 80 -11.53 10.08 13.42
N THR A 81 -11.05 10.85 12.45
CA THR A 81 -11.50 10.71 11.06
C THR A 81 -10.97 9.41 10.45
N ALA A 82 -11.65 8.90 9.43
CA ALA A 82 -11.21 7.73 8.68
C ALA A 82 -9.76 7.88 8.17
N GLN A 83 -9.35 9.09 7.78
CA GLN A 83 -7.98 9.38 7.37
C GLN A 83 -6.98 9.28 8.52
N GLN A 84 -7.30 9.85 9.69
CA GLN A 84 -6.40 9.80 10.86
C GLN A 84 -6.17 8.36 11.32
N VAL A 85 -7.22 7.54 11.34
CA VAL A 85 -7.11 6.11 11.68
C VAL A 85 -6.31 5.35 10.63
N PHE A 86 -6.53 5.62 9.34
CA PHE A 86 -5.74 5.05 8.26
C PHE A 86 -4.25 5.37 8.42
N GLN A 87 -3.92 6.65 8.64
CA GLN A 87 -2.54 7.11 8.82
C GLN A 87 -1.88 6.47 10.04
N SER A 88 -2.58 6.45 11.18
CA SER A 88 -2.06 5.85 12.42
C SER A 88 -1.78 4.35 12.26
N LYS A 89 -2.69 3.61 11.61
CA LYS A 89 -2.50 2.18 11.34
C LYS A 89 -1.37 1.92 10.36
N LEU A 90 -1.30 2.68 9.27
CA LEU A 90 -0.22 2.59 8.29
C LEU A 90 1.14 2.87 8.97
N ALA A 91 1.22 3.89 9.82
CA ALA A 91 2.44 4.26 10.51
C ALA A 91 2.92 3.17 11.48
N GLY A 92 2.01 2.63 12.29
CA GLY A 92 2.34 1.60 13.28
C GLY A 92 2.89 0.31 12.66
N GLU A 93 2.33 -0.13 11.54
CA GLU A 93 2.75 -1.37 10.88
C GLU A 93 4.05 -1.19 10.07
N LEU A 94 4.30 0.00 9.52
CA LEU A 94 5.52 0.28 8.74
C LEU A 94 6.70 0.84 9.56
N GLY A 95 6.52 0.99 10.88
CA GLY A 95 7.54 1.60 11.75
C GLY A 95 7.79 3.06 11.40
N LEU A 96 6.74 3.84 11.17
CA LEU A 96 6.80 5.26 10.88
C LEU A 96 6.24 6.07 12.05
N ASP A 97 6.62 7.34 12.13
CA ASP A 97 5.99 8.30 13.04
C ASP A 97 4.52 8.53 12.64
N SER A 98 3.59 8.43 13.58
CA SER A 98 2.15 8.49 13.30
C SER A 98 1.66 9.85 12.79
N SER A 99 2.41 10.92 13.04
CA SER A 99 2.00 12.29 12.68
C SER A 99 2.62 12.75 11.37
N THR A 100 3.91 12.46 11.17
CA THR A 100 4.72 12.94 10.05
C THR A 100 4.94 11.88 8.97
N LEU A 101 4.68 10.61 9.28
CA LEU A 101 5.02 9.43 8.46
C LEU A 101 6.51 9.36 8.08
N GLN A 102 7.37 10.00 8.88
CA GLN A 102 8.82 9.84 8.76
C GLN A 102 9.23 8.46 9.30
N PRO A 103 10.22 7.81 8.68
CA PRO A 103 10.66 6.50 9.13
C PRO A 103 11.33 6.59 10.50
N LEU A 104 10.95 5.68 11.40
CA LEU A 104 11.64 5.50 12.68
C LEU A 104 12.96 4.75 12.48
N GLU A 105 13.83 4.82 13.49
CA GLU A 105 15.09 4.08 13.48
C GLU A 105 14.80 2.57 13.33
N GLY A 106 15.46 1.95 12.34
CA GLY A 106 15.26 0.53 12.02
C GLY A 106 14.12 0.22 11.04
N SER A 107 13.35 1.21 10.57
CA SER A 107 12.35 0.97 9.52
C SER A 107 13.01 0.60 8.18
N ALA A 108 12.45 -0.41 7.52
CA ALA A 108 12.80 -0.79 6.15
C ALA A 108 12.22 0.18 5.11
N VAL A 109 11.26 1.03 5.50
CA VAL A 109 10.64 2.04 4.65
C VAL A 109 11.43 3.34 4.75
N LYS A 110 11.67 4.00 3.62
CA LYS A 110 12.38 5.28 3.51
C LYS A 110 11.43 6.46 3.35
N SER A 111 10.35 6.26 2.62
CA SER A 111 9.29 7.24 2.48
C SER A 111 7.99 6.55 2.12
N VAL A 112 6.87 7.18 2.47
CA VAL A 112 5.54 6.71 2.09
C VAL A 112 4.73 7.90 1.56
N SER A 113 3.95 7.64 0.52
CA SER A 113 2.86 8.51 0.08
C SER A 113 1.60 7.68 -0.11
N TYR A 114 0.44 8.29 0.05
CA TYR A 114 -0.80 7.58 -0.14
C TYR A 114 -1.92 8.47 -0.67
N VAL A 115 -2.89 7.82 -1.30
CA VAL A 115 -4.19 8.39 -1.65
C VAL A 115 -5.26 7.55 -0.99
N LEU A 116 -6.11 8.17 -0.18
CA LEU A 116 -7.26 7.55 0.46
C LEU A 116 -8.51 8.25 -0.04
N VAL A 117 -9.44 7.50 -0.62
CA VAL A 117 -10.78 7.98 -0.97
C VAL A 117 -11.77 7.34 -0.03
N VAL A 118 -12.57 8.14 0.65
CA VAL A 118 -13.71 7.70 1.47
C VAL A 118 -14.98 8.06 0.71
N TYR A 119 -15.87 7.08 0.53
CA TYR A 119 -17.13 7.22 -0.18
C TYR A 119 -18.29 6.79 0.71
N ASN A 120 -19.34 7.61 0.77
CA ASN A 120 -20.50 7.46 1.65
C ASN A 120 -21.83 7.32 0.92
N VAL A 121 -21.81 7.17 -0.41
CA VAL A 121 -23.00 6.94 -1.25
C VAL A 121 -23.96 8.14 -1.38
N ASP A 122 -24.26 8.84 -0.30
CA ASP A 122 -25.12 10.01 -0.23
C ASP A 122 -24.59 11.07 0.76
N ASN A 123 -25.34 12.17 0.92
CA ASN A 123 -25.03 13.28 1.84
C ASN A 123 -25.97 13.34 3.06
N GLN A 124 -26.68 12.25 3.39
CA GLN A 124 -27.71 12.32 4.45
C GLN A 124 -27.13 12.65 5.84
N TYR A 125 -25.89 12.21 6.10
CA TYR A 125 -25.21 12.33 7.38
C TYR A 125 -24.06 13.37 7.36
N VAL A 126 -24.12 14.33 6.43
CA VAL A 126 -23.08 15.37 6.27
C VAL A 126 -22.92 16.22 7.53
N SER A 127 -24.01 16.48 8.28
CA SER A 127 -23.96 17.24 9.54
C SER A 127 -23.20 16.51 10.64
N GLY A 128 -23.17 15.18 10.59
CA GLY A 128 -22.39 14.33 11.50
C GLY A 128 -20.93 14.14 11.07
N GLY A 129 -20.50 14.81 10.00
CA GLY A 129 -19.14 14.71 9.45
C GLY A 129 -18.94 13.57 8.44
N SER A 130 -20.02 13.01 7.87
CA SER A 130 -19.97 12.02 6.79
C SER A 130 -20.29 12.65 5.43
N GLU A 131 -19.29 13.25 4.81
CA GLU A 131 -19.43 13.81 3.46
C GLU A 131 -19.54 12.72 2.39
N LEU A 132 -20.22 13.01 1.27
CA LEU A 132 -20.47 12.06 0.17
C LEU A 132 -19.22 11.33 -0.31
N CYS A 133 -18.15 12.07 -0.63
CA CYS A 133 -16.91 11.48 -1.09
C CYS A 133 -15.76 12.46 -0.86
N ARG A 134 -14.73 12.02 -0.16
CA ARG A 134 -13.56 12.84 0.17
C ARG A 134 -12.28 12.08 -0.12
N LYS A 135 -11.33 12.77 -0.73
CA LYS A 135 -10.02 12.27 -1.11
C LYS A 135 -8.94 12.97 -0.30
N TYR A 136 -8.05 12.16 0.25
CA TYR A 136 -6.89 12.56 1.02
C TYR A 136 -5.64 12.11 0.27
N VAL A 137 -4.76 13.06 -0.05
CA VAL A 137 -3.49 12.80 -0.72
C VAL A 137 -2.38 13.22 0.25
N PHE A 138 -1.65 12.24 0.76
CA PHE A 138 -0.45 12.49 1.54
C PHE A 138 0.79 12.29 0.67
N SER A 139 1.61 13.32 0.54
CA SER A 139 2.87 13.26 -0.18
C SER A 139 3.86 14.27 0.39
N GLY A 140 5.11 13.86 0.57
CA GLY A 140 6.19 14.76 1.01
C GLY A 140 5.93 15.43 2.37
N GLY A 141 5.24 14.76 3.29
CA GLY A 141 4.91 15.30 4.61
C GLY A 141 3.71 16.25 4.66
N SER A 142 3.02 16.46 3.54
CA SER A 142 1.85 17.34 3.44
C SER A 142 0.58 16.55 3.11
N MET A 143 -0.54 16.96 3.71
CA MET A 143 -1.87 16.44 3.40
C MET A 143 -2.63 17.42 2.51
N ASN A 144 -3.16 16.92 1.39
CA ASN A 144 -4.14 17.64 0.59
C ASN A 144 -5.48 16.91 0.67
N THR A 145 -6.56 17.65 0.87
CA THR A 145 -7.92 17.11 0.97
C THR A 145 -8.78 17.73 -0.11
N THR A 146 -9.47 16.91 -0.89
CA THR A 146 -10.37 17.36 -1.96
C THR A 146 -11.70 16.61 -1.88
N ASP A 147 -12.79 17.35 -2.09
CA ASP A 147 -14.11 16.76 -2.23
C ASP A 147 -14.28 16.18 -3.63
N MET A 148 -14.94 15.03 -3.71
CA MET A 148 -15.25 14.35 -4.96
C MET A 148 -16.78 14.26 -5.10
N PHE A 149 -17.27 14.37 -6.33
CA PHE A 149 -18.71 14.39 -6.62
C PHE A 149 -19.09 13.23 -7.54
N PRO A 150 -19.13 11.99 -7.00
CA PRO A 150 -19.61 10.83 -7.75
C PRO A 150 -21.05 11.06 -8.26
N ILE A 151 -21.32 10.63 -9.49
CA ILE A 151 -22.65 10.70 -10.09
C ILE A 151 -23.31 9.32 -9.97
N GLY A 152 -24.28 9.22 -9.05
CA GLY A 152 -25.08 8.02 -8.84
C GLY A 152 -24.49 7.01 -7.84
N ASN A 153 -25.26 5.96 -7.60
CA ASN A 153 -24.90 4.81 -6.78
C ASN A 153 -25.34 3.54 -7.52
N PRO A 154 -24.44 2.59 -7.85
CA PRO A 154 -23.02 2.53 -7.48
C PRO A 154 -22.12 3.52 -8.21
N SER A 155 -20.96 3.81 -7.62
CA SER A 155 -19.92 4.66 -8.21
C SER A 155 -18.64 3.89 -8.51
N THR A 156 -18.02 4.23 -9.63
CA THR A 156 -16.81 3.55 -10.13
C THR A 156 -15.59 4.45 -9.98
N PHE A 157 -14.52 3.86 -9.47
CA PHE A 157 -13.24 4.51 -9.21
C PHE A 157 -12.13 3.78 -9.95
N ALA A 158 -11.24 4.54 -10.56
CA ALA A 158 -10.05 4.05 -11.20
C ALA A 158 -8.83 4.34 -10.33
N VAL A 159 -8.03 3.31 -10.07
CA VAL A 159 -6.72 3.42 -9.42
C VAL A 159 -5.68 3.54 -10.53
N THR A 160 -4.86 4.58 -10.45
CA THR A 160 -3.71 4.84 -11.31
C THR A 160 -2.42 4.64 -10.52
N ALA A 161 -1.25 4.86 -11.13
CA ALA A 161 0.04 4.67 -10.44
C ALA A 161 0.19 5.55 -9.20
N ASN A 162 -0.37 6.77 -9.24
CA ASN A 162 -0.15 7.78 -8.20
C ASN A 162 -1.45 8.40 -7.68
N ASP A 163 -2.61 7.98 -8.19
CA ASP A 163 -3.86 8.65 -7.89
C ASP A 163 -5.11 7.76 -8.01
N ILE A 164 -6.20 8.20 -7.38
CA ILE A 164 -7.53 7.60 -7.47
C ILE A 164 -8.51 8.62 -8.08
N LEU A 165 -9.24 8.22 -9.11
CA LEU A 165 -10.10 9.08 -9.94
C LEU A 165 -11.52 8.51 -10.06
N LEU A 166 -12.52 9.38 -10.24
CA LEU A 166 -13.85 8.99 -10.71
C LEU A 166 -13.77 8.73 -12.22
N SER A 167 -13.47 7.49 -12.59
CA SER A 167 -13.27 7.08 -13.97
C SER A 167 -13.53 5.58 -14.11
N THR A 168 -13.91 5.16 -15.30
CA THR A 168 -14.05 3.75 -15.70
C THR A 168 -12.78 3.20 -16.36
N SER A 169 -11.70 3.99 -16.41
CA SER A 169 -10.42 3.64 -17.04
C SER A 169 -9.25 3.99 -16.11
N GLY A 170 -8.36 3.00 -15.90
CA GLY A 170 -7.17 3.08 -15.07
C GLY A 170 -6.41 1.75 -15.01
N LEU A 171 -5.40 1.65 -14.15
CA LEU A 171 -4.63 0.40 -13.95
C LEU A 171 -5.49 -0.67 -13.27
N ALA A 172 -6.32 -0.26 -12.33
CA ALA A 172 -7.36 -1.07 -11.74
C ALA A 172 -8.64 -0.25 -11.64
N VAL A 173 -9.79 -0.91 -11.73
CA VAL A 173 -11.10 -0.29 -11.63
C VAL A 173 -11.90 -1.04 -10.57
N THR A 174 -12.52 -0.30 -9.66
CA THR A 174 -13.38 -0.86 -8.61
C THR A 174 -14.67 -0.07 -8.52
N THR A 175 -15.75 -0.77 -8.19
CA THR A 175 -17.08 -0.18 -8.03
C THR A 175 -17.50 -0.32 -6.57
N LEU A 176 -17.89 0.80 -5.98
CA LEU A 176 -18.46 0.86 -4.64
C LEU A 176 -19.97 1.08 -4.75
N GLU A 177 -20.73 0.03 -4.43
CA GLU A 177 -22.18 0.10 -4.23
C GLU A 177 -22.58 0.43 -2.79
N ARG A 178 -21.63 0.49 -1.86
CA ARG A 178 -21.82 0.78 -0.44
C ARG A 178 -20.78 1.76 0.09
N PRO A 179 -21.02 2.39 1.26
CA PRO A 179 -20.01 3.17 1.92
C PRO A 179 -18.72 2.36 2.10
N GLY A 180 -17.58 2.98 1.81
CA GLY A 180 -16.31 2.29 1.76
C GLY A 180 -15.14 3.22 1.53
N VAL A 181 -13.95 2.64 1.57
CA VAL A 181 -12.70 3.34 1.33
C VAL A 181 -11.88 2.66 0.24
N ILE A 182 -11.11 3.44 -0.49
CA ILE A 182 -10.14 2.97 -1.47
C ILE A 182 -8.80 3.61 -1.08
N ALA A 183 -7.79 2.79 -0.86
CA ALA A 183 -6.46 3.24 -0.51
C ALA A 183 -5.46 2.83 -1.59
N LEU A 184 -4.56 3.74 -1.94
CA LEU A 184 -3.37 3.50 -2.75
C LEU A 184 -2.18 3.99 -1.93
N VAL A 185 -1.20 3.14 -1.68
CA VAL A 185 0.01 3.46 -0.93
C VAL A 185 1.23 3.17 -1.78
N ASN A 186 2.12 4.13 -1.87
CA ASN A 186 3.43 4.02 -2.48
C ASN A 186 4.49 4.11 -1.39
N ALA A 187 5.24 3.03 -1.18
CA ALA A 187 6.33 2.99 -0.21
C ALA A 187 7.67 2.83 -0.94
N SER A 188 8.64 3.66 -0.59
CA SER A 188 10.04 3.49 -0.98
C SER A 188 10.72 2.61 0.06
N MET A 189 11.27 1.48 -0.35
CA MET A 189 11.87 0.50 0.57
C MET A 189 13.37 0.41 0.34
N SER A 190 14.15 0.29 1.43
CA SER A 190 15.57 -0.05 1.29
C SER A 190 15.73 -1.53 1.01
N GLY A 191 16.17 -1.88 -0.20
CA GLY A 191 16.66 -3.22 -0.48
C GLY A 191 17.94 -3.51 0.32
N ALA A 192 18.15 -4.76 0.72
CA ALA A 192 19.40 -5.20 1.32
C ALA A 192 20.54 -5.06 0.29
N GLY A 193 21.30 -3.97 0.36
CA GLY A 193 22.45 -3.71 -0.50
C GLY A 193 22.16 -2.96 -1.81
N GLU A 194 20.94 -2.45 -2.03
CA GLU A 194 20.62 -1.68 -3.24
C GLU A 194 20.82 -0.16 -3.03
N THR A 195 21.53 0.47 -3.96
CA THR A 195 21.76 1.92 -4.02
C THR A 195 20.52 2.71 -4.48
N ASN A 196 19.53 2.04 -5.08
CA ASN A 196 18.29 2.66 -5.53
C ASN A 196 17.12 2.00 -4.80
N PRO A 197 16.39 2.74 -3.94
CA PRO A 197 15.25 2.17 -3.25
C PRO A 197 14.13 1.86 -4.25
N GLY A 198 13.63 0.62 -4.23
CA GLY A 198 12.46 0.23 -5.02
C GLY A 198 11.20 0.91 -4.48
N ILE A 199 10.38 1.45 -5.39
CA ILE A 199 9.04 1.94 -5.06
C ILE A 199 8.07 0.78 -5.22
N VAL A 200 7.37 0.43 -4.14
CA VAL A 200 6.32 -0.59 -4.13
C VAL A 200 4.97 0.10 -3.93
N SER A 201 4.06 -0.14 -4.87
CA SER A 201 2.73 0.48 -4.90
C SER A 201 1.64 -0.56 -4.63
N ARG A 202 0.87 -0.42 -3.56
CA ARG A 202 -0.23 -1.35 -3.23
C ARG A 202 -1.53 -0.61 -3.03
N TRP A 203 -2.63 -1.24 -3.41
CA TRP A 203 -3.95 -0.66 -3.27
C TRP A 203 -4.92 -1.67 -2.68
N CYS A 204 -5.94 -1.16 -1.99
CA CYS A 204 -6.99 -1.96 -1.39
C CYS A 204 -8.31 -1.18 -1.38
N THR A 205 -9.40 -1.92 -1.26
CA THR A 205 -10.76 -1.40 -1.11
C THR A 205 -11.41 -2.12 0.06
N ALA A 206 -12.01 -1.38 0.98
CA ALA A 206 -12.81 -1.93 2.07
C ALA A 206 -14.20 -1.32 2.04
N LYS A 207 -15.24 -2.15 2.19
CA LYS A 207 -16.65 -1.73 2.18
C LYS A 207 -17.28 -2.00 3.54
N VAL A 208 -18.15 -1.12 3.97
CA VAL A 208 -18.99 -1.34 5.14
C VAL A 208 -20.13 -2.28 4.76
N VAL A 209 -20.35 -3.31 5.59
CA VAL A 209 -21.42 -4.27 5.41
C VAL A 209 -22.49 -4.02 6.46
N SER A 210 -23.69 -3.60 6.03
CA SER A 210 -24.89 -3.54 6.86
C SER A 210 -25.88 -4.63 6.46
N SER A 211 -26.65 -5.12 7.44
CA SER A 211 -27.75 -6.07 7.26
C SER A 211 -29.01 -5.42 6.66
N THR A 212 -29.14 -4.11 6.77
CA THR A 212 -30.39 -3.37 6.46
C THR A 212 -30.42 -2.76 5.05
N GLY A 213 -29.42 -3.03 4.21
CA GLY A 213 -29.28 -2.34 2.92
C GLY A 213 -28.74 -0.91 3.10
N ILE A 214 -28.76 -0.14 2.00
CA ILE A 214 -28.45 1.30 2.01
C ILE A 214 -29.75 2.05 1.99
#